data_AF-A0AAW9DJS0-F1
#
_entry.id   AF-A0AAW9DJS0-F1
#
_cell.length_a   1.000
_cell.length_b   1.000
_cell.length_c   1.000
_cell.angle_alpha   90.00
_cell.angle_beta   90.00
_cell.angle_gamma   90.00
#
_symmetry.space_group_name_H-M   'P 1'
#
loop_
_entity.id
_entity.type
_entity.pdbx_description
1 polymer ?
#
loop_
_entity_poly.entity_id
_entity_poly.type
_entity_poly.pdbx_seq_one_letter_code
_entity_poly.pdbx_strand_id
1 'polypeptide(L)'
;NIFAGQILAPDIVLYGKIVIEKRTFQDIIKDLGISSEALKIRLKQILTDKSNLSINERESIILDYLTRKNNDLKDCLEQLSNHFIQDFKIVEIAPIEHIEYLLEHNDIVTSLQVPALKNNDFRNQLPTQYSVGWQFGRGVEYYYVWNNEKITKEKAEKISKTIWYKKAY
;
A
#
# COMPACT_ATOMS: atom_id res chain seq x y z
N ASN A 1 5.91 -2.11 24.62
CA ASN A 1 5.32 -0.76 24.50
C ASN A 1 4.16 -0.85 23.52
N ILE A 2 2.91 -0.77 23.99
CA ILE A 2 1.69 -0.98 23.18
C ILE A 2 1.59 0.06 22.05
N PHE A 3 2.03 1.29 22.31
CA PHE A 3 2.02 2.41 21.37
C PHE A 3 2.88 2.12 20.11
N ALA A 4 4.07 1.54 20.30
CA ALA A 4 4.93 1.13 19.19
C ALA A 4 4.26 0.05 18.32
N GLY A 5 3.45 -0.83 18.92
CA GLY A 5 2.70 -1.86 18.19
C GLY A 5 1.62 -1.27 17.27
N GLN A 6 0.97 -0.18 17.64
CA GLN A 6 -0.05 0.45 16.79
C GLN A 6 0.56 1.16 15.57
N ILE A 7 1.72 1.80 15.74
CA ILE A 7 2.42 2.50 14.65
C ILE A 7 3.15 1.51 13.73
N LEU A 8 3.81 0.51 14.30
CA LEU A 8 4.65 -0.43 13.55
C LEU A 8 3.86 -1.62 12.99
N ALA A 9 2.70 -1.95 13.57
CA ALA A 9 1.84 -3.05 13.12
C ALA A 9 0.39 -2.58 12.86
N PRO A 10 0.18 -1.67 11.89
CA PRO A 10 -1.16 -1.35 11.42
C PRO A 10 -1.78 -2.55 10.69
N ASP A 11 -3.11 -2.56 10.59
CA ASP A 11 -3.88 -3.69 10.07
C ASP A 11 -3.39 -4.17 8.68
N ILE A 12 -3.14 -3.24 7.75
CA ILE A 12 -2.68 -3.56 6.39
C ILE A 12 -1.29 -4.20 6.37
N VAL A 13 -0.39 -3.80 7.28
CA VAL A 13 0.96 -4.38 7.40
C VAL A 13 0.87 -5.79 7.95
N LEU A 14 0.04 -6.02 8.97
CA LEU A 14 -0.19 -7.35 9.52
C LEU A 14 -0.85 -8.28 8.49
N TYR A 15 -1.85 -7.80 7.74
CA TYR A 15 -2.44 -8.53 6.62
C TYR A 15 -1.37 -8.91 5.58
N GLY A 16 -0.56 -7.95 5.12
CA GLY A 16 0.50 -8.20 4.14
C GLY A 16 1.50 -9.26 4.62
N LYS A 17 2.00 -9.13 5.86
CA LYS A 17 2.97 -10.08 6.41
C LYS A 17 2.38 -11.48 6.64
N ILE A 18 1.16 -11.59 7.17
CA ILE A 18 0.56 -12.89 7.53
C ILE A 18 0.00 -13.61 6.30
N VAL A 19 -0.74 -12.90 5.45
CA VAL A 19 -1.48 -13.51 4.34
C VAL A 19 -0.64 -13.60 3.08
N ILE A 20 0.00 -12.51 2.69
CA ILE A 20 0.73 -12.42 1.41
C ILE A 20 2.12 -13.03 1.55
N GLU A 21 2.89 -12.58 2.54
CA GLU A 21 4.26 -13.07 2.77
C GLU A 21 4.32 -14.39 3.55
N LYS A 22 3.21 -14.84 4.16
CA LYS A 22 3.13 -16.06 4.98
C LYS A 22 4.14 -16.11 6.13
N ARG A 23 4.41 -14.95 6.75
CA ARG A 23 5.33 -14.81 7.88
C ARG A 23 4.80 -15.50 9.13
N THR A 24 5.69 -16.11 9.91
CA THR A 24 5.34 -16.68 11.22
C THR A 24 5.26 -15.59 12.28
N PHE A 25 4.63 -15.89 13.41
CA PHE A 25 4.55 -14.97 14.55
C PHE A 25 5.94 -14.46 14.97
N GLN A 26 6.94 -15.35 14.99
CA GLN A 26 8.32 -15.01 15.37
C GLN A 26 9.02 -14.13 14.32
N ASP A 27 8.70 -14.30 13.04
CA ASP A 27 9.25 -13.44 11.98
C ASP A 27 8.71 -12.02 12.13
N ILE A 28 7.41 -11.86 12.39
CA ILE A 28 6.77 -10.54 12.50
C ILE A 28 7.30 -9.76 13.69
N ILE A 29 7.44 -10.37 14.87
CA ILE A 29 8.00 -9.67 16.04
C ILE A 29 9.43 -9.19 15.79
N LYS A 30 10.23 -9.98 15.07
CA LYS A 30 11.61 -9.66 14.73
C LYS A 30 11.68 -8.54 13.68
N ASP A 31 10.90 -8.67 12.60
CA ASP A 31 10.84 -7.71 11.50
C ASP A 31 10.37 -6.32 11.95
N LEU A 32 9.33 -6.29 12.80
CA LEU A 32 8.73 -5.04 13.27
C LEU A 32 9.38 -4.51 14.55
N GLY A 33 10.30 -5.26 15.17
CA GLY A 33 10.95 -4.86 16.42
C GLY A 33 9.97 -4.69 17.59
N ILE A 34 8.90 -5.48 17.64
CA ILE A 34 7.85 -5.40 18.68
C ILE A 34 7.88 -6.62 19.60
N SER A 35 7.29 -6.50 20.80
CA SER A 35 7.17 -7.64 21.70
C SER A 35 6.08 -8.62 21.26
N SER A 36 6.21 -9.89 21.68
CA SER A 36 5.15 -10.90 21.49
C SER A 36 3.79 -10.42 22.03
N GLU A 37 3.78 -9.75 23.18
CA GLU A 37 2.54 -9.24 23.76
C GLU A 37 1.91 -8.14 22.91
N ALA A 38 2.72 -7.26 22.33
CA ALA A 38 2.22 -6.22 21.43
C ALA A 38 1.57 -6.82 20.18
N LEU A 39 2.19 -7.84 19.57
CA LEU A 39 1.61 -8.51 18.41
C LEU A 39 0.30 -9.25 18.78
N LYS A 40 0.24 -9.94 19.93
CA LYS A 40 -0.99 -10.58 20.41
C LYS A 40 -2.13 -9.57 20.58
N ILE A 41 -1.87 -8.43 21.23
CA ILE A 41 -2.86 -7.38 21.43
C ILE A 41 -3.37 -6.87 20.07
N ARG A 42 -2.47 -6.63 19.11
CA ARG A 42 -2.85 -6.15 17.77
C ARG A 42 -3.72 -7.15 17.01
N LEU A 43 -3.37 -8.44 17.03
CA LEU A 43 -4.20 -9.48 16.42
C LEU A 43 -5.56 -9.60 17.11
N LYS A 44 -5.60 -9.52 18.44
CA LYS A 44 -6.86 -9.52 19.19
C LYS A 44 -7.73 -8.33 18.81
N GLN A 45 -7.16 -7.13 18.68
CA GLN A 45 -7.90 -5.94 18.21
C GLN A 45 -8.48 -6.16 16.81
N ILE A 46 -7.67 -6.58 15.82
CA ILE A 46 -8.15 -6.84 14.46
C ILE A 46 -9.35 -7.80 14.45
N LEU A 47 -9.23 -8.94 15.14
CA LEU A 47 -10.29 -9.93 15.17
C LEU A 47 -11.52 -9.43 15.94
N THR A 48 -11.34 -8.57 16.94
CA THR A 48 -12.46 -7.96 17.69
C THR A 48 -13.23 -6.98 16.81
N ASP A 49 -12.52 -6.14 16.08
CA ASP A 49 -13.11 -5.00 15.39
C ASP A 49 -13.75 -5.39 14.05
N LYS A 50 -13.23 -6.46 13.42
CA LYS A 50 -13.55 -6.79 12.03
C LYS A 50 -14.18 -8.17 11.82
N SER A 51 -14.22 -9.04 12.83
CA SER A 51 -14.80 -10.39 12.70
C SER A 51 -15.97 -10.62 13.65
N ASN A 52 -16.79 -11.65 13.38
CA ASN A 52 -17.89 -12.07 14.26
C ASN A 52 -17.49 -13.18 15.25
N LEU A 53 -16.19 -13.36 15.50
CA LEU A 53 -15.66 -14.44 16.34
C LEU A 53 -15.90 -14.16 17.83
N SER A 54 -16.26 -15.22 18.57
CA SER A 54 -16.30 -15.18 20.03
C SER A 54 -14.90 -14.92 20.62
N ILE A 55 -14.85 -14.57 21.91
CA ILE A 55 -13.57 -14.34 22.61
C ILE A 55 -12.71 -15.61 22.57
N ASN A 56 -13.31 -16.77 22.82
CA ASN A 56 -12.59 -18.05 22.88
C ASN A 56 -12.02 -18.44 21.50
N GLU A 57 -12.78 -18.26 20.42
CA GLU A 57 -12.30 -18.53 19.07
C GLU A 57 -11.11 -17.63 18.72
N ARG A 58 -11.19 -16.33 19.04
CA ARG A 58 -10.08 -15.38 18.82
C ARG A 58 -8.82 -15.80 19.55
N GLU A 59 -8.96 -16.18 20.81
CA GLU A 59 -7.81 -16.60 21.64
C GLU A 59 -7.19 -17.90 21.14
N SER A 60 -8.01 -18.87 20.70
CA SER A 60 -7.52 -20.10 20.08
C SER A 60 -6.76 -19.82 18.79
N ILE A 61 -7.34 -19.04 17.87
CA ILE A 61 -6.72 -18.71 16.58
C ILE A 61 -5.35 -18.02 16.77
N ILE A 62 -5.26 -17.08 17.72
CA ILE A 62 -4.00 -16.39 18.04
C ILE A 62 -2.98 -17.37 18.64
N LEU A 63 -3.42 -18.26 19.52
CA LEU A 63 -2.56 -19.28 20.12
C LEU A 63 -2.04 -20.27 19.07
N ASP A 64 -2.88 -20.68 18.12
CA ASP A 64 -2.52 -21.60 17.06
C ASP A 64 -1.51 -20.96 16.10
N TYR A 65 -1.67 -19.68 15.77
CA TYR A 65 -0.69 -18.94 15.00
C TYR A 65 0.65 -18.79 15.75
N LEU A 66 0.61 -18.47 17.06
CA LEU A 66 1.81 -18.39 17.90
C LEU A 66 2.58 -19.72 17.96
N THR A 67 1.84 -20.82 18.08
CA THR A 67 2.39 -22.19 18.25
C THR A 67 2.57 -22.94 16.93
N ARG A 68 2.25 -22.31 15.79
CA ARG A 68 2.35 -22.87 14.43
C ARG A 68 1.49 -24.12 14.23
N LYS A 69 0.37 -24.22 14.92
CA LYS A 69 -0.50 -25.40 14.94
C LYS A 69 -1.63 -25.34 13.91
N ASN A 70 -1.98 -24.15 13.39
CA ASN A 70 -2.97 -24.02 12.33
C ASN A 70 -2.84 -22.68 11.56
N ASN A 71 -3.42 -22.60 10.36
CA ASN A 71 -3.50 -21.42 9.51
C ASN A 71 -4.84 -20.66 9.63
N ASP A 72 -5.70 -20.98 10.60
CA ASP A 72 -7.02 -20.33 10.77
C ASP A 72 -6.93 -18.80 10.78
N LEU A 73 -5.86 -18.23 11.37
CA LEU A 73 -5.66 -16.78 11.37
C LEU A 73 -5.53 -16.24 9.95
N LYS A 74 -4.81 -16.94 9.07
CA LYS A 74 -4.62 -16.53 7.67
C LYS A 74 -5.98 -16.50 6.96
N ASP A 75 -6.78 -17.53 7.12
CA ASP A 75 -8.08 -17.66 6.45
C ASP A 75 -9.07 -16.60 6.97
N CYS A 76 -9.08 -16.35 8.28
CA CYS A 76 -9.83 -15.22 8.85
C CYS A 76 -9.39 -13.89 8.25
N LEU A 77 -8.09 -13.60 8.16
CA LEU A 77 -7.59 -12.35 7.60
C LEU A 77 -7.87 -12.22 6.10
N GLU A 78 -7.89 -13.32 5.34
CA GLU A 78 -8.29 -13.32 3.92
C GLU A 78 -9.74 -12.89 3.74
N GLN A 79 -10.65 -13.37 4.59
CA GLN A 79 -12.06 -12.95 4.58
C GLN A 79 -12.23 -11.46 4.91
N LEU A 80 -11.31 -10.89 5.69
CA LEU A 80 -11.28 -9.47 6.07
C LEU A 80 -10.54 -8.57 5.07
N SER A 81 -9.97 -9.12 4.00
CA SER A 81 -9.14 -8.38 3.02
C SER A 81 -9.79 -7.10 2.48
N ASN A 82 -11.11 -7.12 2.22
CA ASN A 82 -11.84 -5.95 1.76
C ASN A 82 -11.85 -4.81 2.79
N HIS A 83 -12.01 -5.11 4.08
CA HIS A 83 -11.94 -4.11 5.14
C HIS A 83 -10.56 -3.46 5.20
N PHE A 84 -9.48 -4.26 5.14
CA PHE A 84 -8.12 -3.74 5.17
C PHE A 84 -7.81 -2.83 3.97
N ILE A 85 -8.27 -3.21 2.78
CA ILE A 85 -8.08 -2.41 1.56
C ILE A 85 -8.89 -1.11 1.63
N GLN A 86 -10.12 -1.16 2.13
CA GLN A 86 -10.95 0.04 2.28
C GLN A 86 -10.39 0.99 3.33
N ASP A 87 -10.06 0.50 4.53
CA ASP A 87 -9.45 1.29 5.60
C ASP A 87 -8.14 1.96 5.14
N PHE A 88 -7.34 1.25 4.35
CA PHE A 88 -6.12 1.82 3.77
C PHE A 88 -6.42 2.89 2.70
N LYS A 89 -7.41 2.66 1.85
CA LYS A 89 -7.83 3.62 0.81
C LYS A 89 -8.47 4.88 1.39
N ILE A 90 -9.04 4.83 2.59
CA ILE A 90 -9.62 5.99 3.30
C ILE A 90 -8.55 7.03 3.67
N VAL A 91 -7.26 6.65 3.71
CA VAL A 91 -6.16 7.62 3.70
C VAL A 91 -5.99 8.15 2.27
N GLU A 92 -6.98 8.95 1.83
CA GLU A 92 -7.01 9.56 0.51
C GLU A 92 -6.10 10.79 0.52
N ILE A 93 -4.82 10.59 0.16
CA ILE A 93 -3.93 11.71 -0.16
C ILE A 93 -4.50 12.37 -1.41
N ALA A 94 -4.70 13.69 -1.39
CA ALA A 94 -5.19 14.40 -2.55
C ALA A 94 -4.26 14.11 -3.75
N PRO A 95 -4.77 13.77 -4.94
CA PRO A 95 -3.90 13.36 -6.04
C PRO A 95 -2.81 14.36 -6.41
N ILE A 96 -3.04 15.65 -6.16
CA ILE A 96 -2.03 16.70 -6.34
C ILE A 96 -0.89 16.61 -5.31
N GLU A 97 -1.21 16.48 -4.02
CA GLU A 97 -0.22 16.34 -2.94
C GLU A 97 0.64 15.08 -3.15
N HIS A 98 0.02 13.99 -3.64
CA HIS A 98 0.74 12.77 -3.97
C HIS A 98 1.69 12.97 -5.16
N ILE A 99 1.30 13.72 -6.19
CA ILE A 99 2.19 14.08 -7.31
C ILE A 99 3.37 14.91 -6.80
N GLU A 100 3.12 15.91 -5.95
CA GLU A 100 4.14 16.79 -5.39
C GLU A 100 5.17 15.99 -4.59
N TYR A 101 4.72 15.19 -3.64
CA TYR A 101 5.57 14.31 -2.85
C TYR A 101 6.43 13.38 -3.72
N LEU A 102 5.84 12.77 -4.75
CA LEU A 102 6.59 11.88 -5.63
C LEU A 102 7.58 12.64 -6.52
N LEU A 103 7.29 13.87 -6.95
CA LEU A 103 8.20 14.73 -7.72
C LEU A 103 9.32 15.36 -6.89
N GLU A 104 9.26 15.29 -5.57
CA GLU A 104 10.41 15.59 -4.70
C GLU A 104 11.48 14.50 -4.81
N HIS A 105 11.06 13.25 -5.01
CA HIS A 105 11.93 12.08 -4.95
C HIS A 105 12.22 11.47 -6.33
N ASN A 106 11.46 11.86 -7.37
CA ASN A 106 11.55 11.31 -8.71
C ASN A 106 11.48 12.41 -9.78
N ASP A 107 12.12 12.16 -10.93
CA ASP A 107 12.09 13.07 -12.09
C ASP A 107 10.69 13.15 -12.73
N ILE A 108 9.91 12.06 -12.72
CA ILE A 108 8.54 12.00 -13.27
C ILE A 108 7.60 11.18 -12.36
N VAL A 109 6.30 11.44 -12.46
CA VAL A 109 5.23 10.67 -11.82
C VAL A 109 4.29 10.11 -12.88
N THR A 110 3.78 8.91 -12.66
CA THR A 110 3.11 8.13 -13.70
C THR A 110 1.69 7.76 -13.30
N SER A 111 0.81 7.48 -14.26
CA SER A 111 -0.58 7.05 -14.00
C SER A 111 -0.69 5.67 -13.35
N LEU A 112 0.44 4.96 -13.18
CA LEU A 112 0.55 3.75 -12.39
C LEU A 112 0.74 4.04 -10.89
N GLN A 113 1.30 5.19 -10.55
CA GLN A 113 1.48 5.66 -9.17
C GLN A 113 0.30 6.52 -8.72
N VAL A 114 -0.17 7.40 -9.62
CA VAL A 114 -1.29 8.32 -9.37
C VAL A 114 -2.35 8.11 -10.45
N PRO A 115 -3.35 7.22 -10.22
CA PRO A 115 -4.37 6.89 -11.21
C PRO A 115 -5.20 8.08 -11.71
N ALA A 116 -5.34 9.14 -10.90
CA ALA A 116 -6.03 10.37 -11.28
C ALA A 116 -5.48 11.02 -12.56
N LEU A 117 -4.20 10.78 -12.91
CA LEU A 117 -3.61 11.26 -14.17
C LEU A 117 -4.30 10.71 -15.43
N LYS A 118 -5.10 9.63 -15.33
CA LYS A 118 -5.92 9.16 -16.46
C LYS A 118 -7.14 10.07 -16.71
N ASN A 119 -7.62 10.76 -15.70
CA ASN A 119 -8.75 11.69 -15.81
C ASN A 119 -8.31 12.97 -16.52
N ASN A 120 -9.08 13.42 -17.51
CA ASN A 120 -8.76 14.61 -18.29
C ASN A 120 -8.97 15.92 -17.51
N ASP A 121 -10.07 16.01 -16.76
CA ASP A 121 -10.39 17.20 -15.96
C ASP A 121 -9.33 17.45 -14.88
N PHE A 122 -8.86 16.37 -14.24
CA PHE A 122 -7.78 16.45 -13.27
C PHE A 122 -6.49 16.98 -13.91
N ARG A 123 -6.11 16.48 -15.10
CA ARG A 123 -4.93 16.98 -15.82
C ARG A 123 -5.04 18.45 -16.18
N ASN A 124 -6.23 18.93 -16.52
CA ASN A 124 -6.49 20.34 -16.84
C ASN A 124 -6.42 21.25 -15.61
N GLN A 125 -6.52 20.70 -14.40
CA GLN A 125 -6.41 21.42 -13.14
C GLN A 125 -4.99 21.44 -12.57
N LEU A 126 -4.03 20.78 -13.22
CA LEU A 126 -2.64 20.76 -12.75
C LEU A 126 -2.02 22.16 -12.82
N PRO A 127 -1.23 22.55 -11.80
CA PRO A 127 -0.44 23.78 -11.84
C PRO A 127 0.44 23.91 -13.09
N THR A 128 0.65 25.13 -13.57
CA THR A 128 1.32 25.41 -14.86
C THR A 128 2.79 25.01 -14.90
N GLN A 129 3.45 24.90 -13.74
CA GLN A 129 4.80 24.36 -13.64
C GLN A 129 4.86 22.86 -13.99
N TYR A 130 3.73 22.16 -13.96
CA TYR A 130 3.65 20.77 -14.35
C TYR A 130 3.21 20.62 -15.80
N SER A 131 3.84 19.67 -16.49
CA SER A 131 3.41 19.27 -17.82
C SER A 131 3.15 17.79 -17.88
N VAL A 132 2.16 17.43 -18.69
CA VAL A 132 1.67 16.07 -18.84
C VAL A 132 2.04 15.57 -20.22
N GLY A 133 2.61 14.37 -20.25
CA GLY A 133 2.82 13.59 -21.45
C GLY A 133 2.01 12.31 -21.37
N TRP A 134 1.83 11.68 -22.53
CA TRP A 134 1.19 10.39 -22.61
C TRP A 134 1.89 9.52 -23.64
N GLN A 135 1.70 8.22 -23.51
CA GLN A 135 2.11 7.23 -24.49
C GLN A 135 1.06 6.12 -24.54
N PHE A 136 0.96 5.48 -25.69
CA PHE A 136 0.08 4.34 -25.90
C PHE A 136 0.91 3.14 -26.33
N GLY A 137 0.64 2.00 -25.72
CA GLY A 137 1.28 0.75 -26.08
C GLY A 137 0.43 -0.44 -25.66
N ARG A 138 0.35 -1.46 -26.50
CA ARG A 138 -0.34 -2.73 -26.21
C ARG A 138 -1.78 -2.55 -25.70
N GLY A 139 -2.52 -1.59 -26.25
CA GLY A 139 -3.91 -1.35 -25.87
C GLY A 139 -4.11 -0.55 -24.58
N VAL A 140 -3.05 -0.01 -23.97
CA VAL A 140 -3.11 0.74 -22.72
C VAL A 140 -2.55 2.14 -22.91
N GLU A 141 -3.32 3.14 -22.47
CA GLU A 141 -2.87 4.52 -22.31
C GLU A 141 -2.13 4.70 -20.99
N TYR A 142 -0.98 5.36 -21.08
CA TYR A 142 -0.12 5.67 -19.95
C TYR A 142 0.17 7.17 -19.94
N TYR A 143 -0.06 7.81 -18.81
CA TYR A 143 0.15 9.24 -18.62
C TYR A 143 1.29 9.45 -17.62
N TYR A 144 2.03 10.52 -17.79
CA TYR A 144 3.09 10.92 -16.88
C TYR A 144 3.17 12.43 -16.77
N VAL A 145 3.61 12.91 -15.62
CA VAL A 145 3.75 14.33 -15.29
C VAL A 145 5.18 14.61 -14.82
N TRP A 146 5.69 15.79 -15.17
CA TRP A 146 6.98 16.29 -14.70
C TRP A 146 6.89 17.77 -14.35
N ASN A 147 7.84 18.26 -13.55
CA ASN A 147 8.01 19.69 -13.29
C ASN A 147 8.94 20.29 -14.37
N ASN A 148 8.41 21.26 -15.13
CA ASN A 148 9.12 21.97 -16.19
C ASN A 148 10.33 22.77 -15.69
N GLU A 149 10.34 23.15 -14.43
CA GLU A 149 11.45 23.86 -13.78
C GLU A 149 12.60 22.91 -13.41
N LYS A 150 12.32 21.60 -13.27
CA LYS A 150 13.31 20.59 -12.88
C LYS A 150 13.91 19.85 -14.07
N ILE A 151 13.09 19.46 -15.05
CA ILE A 151 13.54 18.70 -16.22
C ILE A 151 12.87 19.17 -17.51
N THR A 152 13.56 18.95 -18.62
CA THR A 152 13.02 19.23 -19.96
C THR A 152 12.04 18.13 -20.39
N LYS A 153 11.15 18.49 -21.32
CA LYS A 153 10.22 17.55 -21.97
C LYS A 153 10.95 16.35 -22.60
N GLU A 154 12.05 16.58 -23.30
CA GLU A 154 12.85 15.52 -23.93
C GLU A 154 13.40 14.53 -22.90
N LYS A 155 13.88 15.04 -21.75
CA LYS A 155 14.34 14.19 -20.65
C LYS A 155 13.17 13.40 -20.06
N ALA A 156 12.03 14.04 -19.83
CA ALA A 156 10.82 13.39 -19.32
C ALA A 156 10.32 12.25 -20.24
N GLU A 157 10.27 12.50 -21.55
CA GLU A 157 9.89 11.49 -22.56
C GLU A 157 10.85 10.29 -22.55
N LYS A 158 12.15 10.53 -22.46
CA LYS A 158 13.16 9.45 -22.41
C LYS A 158 13.01 8.59 -21.16
N ILE A 159 12.79 9.21 -19.99
CA ILE A 159 12.55 8.49 -18.73
C ILE A 159 11.24 7.69 -18.81
N SER A 160 10.17 8.32 -19.29
CA SER A 160 8.85 7.71 -19.44
C SER A 160 8.88 6.47 -20.34
N LYS A 161 9.55 6.54 -21.50
CA LYS A 161 9.77 5.38 -22.37
C LYS A 161 10.51 4.27 -21.64
N THR A 162 11.58 4.61 -20.92
CA THR A 162 12.38 3.63 -20.17
C THR A 162 11.56 2.90 -19.10
N ILE A 163 10.74 3.63 -18.34
CA ILE A 163 9.85 3.04 -17.33
C ILE A 163 8.80 2.14 -17.98
N TRP A 164 8.22 2.58 -19.09
CA TRP A 164 7.22 1.80 -19.82
C TRP A 164 7.77 0.51 -20.39
N TYR A 165 8.94 0.55 -21.04
CA TYR A 165 9.60 -0.67 -21.52
C TYR A 165 9.89 -1.64 -20.37
N LYS A 166 10.38 -1.17 -19.22
CA LYS A 166 10.63 -2.05 -18.05
C LYS A 166 9.38 -2.66 -17.42
N LYS A 167 8.20 -2.06 -17.62
CA LYS A 167 6.93 -2.57 -17.07
C LYS A 167 6.13 -3.37 -18.09
N ALA A 168 6.40 -3.21 -19.38
CA ALA A 168 5.76 -3.95 -20.46
C ALA A 168 6.45 -5.29 -20.78
N TYR A 169 7.67 -5.53 -20.29
CA TYR A 169 8.46 -6.75 -20.50
C TYR A 169 8.99 -7.25 -19.16
#